data_AF-A0A8B8QUU7-F1
#
_entry.id   AF-A0A8B8QUU7-F1
#
_cell.length_a   1.000
_cell.length_b   1.000
_cell.length_c   1.000
_cell.angle_alpha   90.00
_cell.angle_beta   90.00
_cell.angle_gamma   90.00
#
_symmetry.space_group_name_H-M   'P 1'
#
loop_
_entity.id
_entity.type
_entity.pdbx_description
1 polymer ?
#
loop_
_entity_poly.entity_id
_entity_poly.type
_entity_poly.pdbx_seq_one_letter_code
_entity_poly.pdbx_strand_id
1 'polypeptide(L)'
;MAWFAGITAHKTHINEEWLLLLPRPYDQVVKDLDGSFAFVVYDSKAGTVFTALGSDGGEKLYWGMAGGGSVVICDDKEVIKAGCAKSYAPFPRGCMFHSEGGLMSFEHPMNKMKMMPRVNSEGVMCGASFNVDKFTRVNSIPRRGSESNWMEWDAH
;
A
#
# COMPACT_ATOMS: atom_id res chain seq x y z
N MET A 1 14.41 -1.93 22.22
CA MET A 1 15.11 -2.28 20.97
C MET A 1 14.32 -3.40 20.30
N ALA A 2 13.61 -3.09 19.22
CA ALA A 2 13.16 -4.07 18.24
C ALA A 2 13.42 -3.43 16.89
N TRP A 3 14.53 -3.85 16.28
CA TRP A 3 14.90 -3.49 14.92
C TRP A 3 14.01 -4.30 13.98
N PHE A 4 13.23 -3.64 13.13
CA PHE A 4 12.74 -4.24 11.89
C PHE A 4 13.34 -3.43 10.74
N ALA A 5 14.58 -3.79 10.40
CA ALA A 5 15.15 -3.54 9.10
C ALA A 5 14.76 -4.73 8.20
N GLY A 6 14.11 -4.44 7.08
CA GLY A 6 13.69 -5.47 6.14
C GLY A 6 12.72 -4.91 5.10
N ILE A 7 13.17 -3.91 4.33
CA ILE A 7 12.50 -3.53 3.09
C ILE A 7 13.49 -3.80 1.98
N THR A 8 13.31 -4.92 1.29
CA THR A 8 13.96 -5.17 0.01
C THR A 8 13.20 -4.35 -1.04
N ALA A 9 13.75 -3.21 -1.44
CA ALA A 9 13.35 -2.59 -2.69
C ALA A 9 13.96 -3.43 -3.82
N HIS A 10 13.17 -4.30 -4.45
CA HIS A 10 13.59 -4.93 -5.69
C HIS A 10 13.58 -3.85 -6.79
N LYS A 11 14.74 -3.20 -6.91
CA LYS A 11 15.30 -2.51 -8.08
C LYS A 11 14.28 -1.79 -8.99
N THR A 12 13.91 -0.58 -8.60
CA THR A 12 13.79 0.50 -9.58
C THR A 12 14.73 1.62 -9.14
N HIS A 13 15.38 2.27 -10.10
CA HIS A 13 16.23 3.42 -9.86
C HIS A 13 15.40 4.56 -9.24
N ILE A 14 15.25 4.57 -7.92
CA ILE A 14 14.72 5.72 -7.20
C ILE A 14 15.89 6.70 -7.04
N ASN A 15 16.19 7.44 -8.11
CA ASN A 15 17.24 8.45 -8.17
C ASN A 15 16.82 9.74 -7.44
N GLU A 16 17.75 10.67 -7.20
CA GLU A 16 17.43 11.94 -6.53
C GLU A 16 16.45 12.83 -7.34
N GLU A 17 16.13 12.45 -8.59
CA GLU A 17 15.15 13.10 -9.46
C GLU A 17 13.70 12.94 -8.98
N TRP A 18 13.40 11.98 -8.07
CA TRP A 18 12.07 11.85 -7.47
C TRP A 18 11.67 13.09 -6.65
N LEU A 19 12.65 13.84 -6.13
CA LEU A 19 12.42 15.13 -5.46
C LEU A 19 11.94 16.23 -6.44
N LEU A 20 12.14 16.08 -7.75
CA LEU A 20 11.70 17.06 -8.76
C LEU A 20 10.22 16.91 -9.15
N LEU A 21 9.53 15.88 -8.64
CA LEU A 21 8.10 15.65 -8.90
C LEU A 21 7.17 16.43 -7.94
N LEU A 22 7.71 17.35 -7.15
CA LEU A 22 6.98 18.36 -6.39
C LEU A 22 6.33 19.34 -7.38
N PRO A 23 5.14 19.04 -7.94
CA PRO A 23 3.95 18.91 -7.10
C PRO A 23 2.85 17.99 -7.69
N ARG A 24 3.18 16.73 -7.95
CA ARG A 24 2.25 15.79 -8.57
C ARG A 24 1.47 14.99 -7.52
N PRO A 25 0.19 14.66 -7.79
CA PRO A 25 -0.57 13.72 -6.98
C PRO A 25 0.15 12.37 -6.86
N TYR A 26 0.11 11.76 -5.67
CA TYR A 26 0.80 10.50 -5.36
C TYR A 26 0.48 9.39 -6.35
N ASP A 27 -0.79 9.29 -6.75
CA ASP A 27 -1.30 8.28 -7.67
C ASP A 27 -0.70 8.45 -9.06
N GLN A 28 -0.47 9.69 -9.51
CA GLN A 28 0.18 9.97 -10.77
C GLN A 28 1.66 9.58 -10.74
N VAL A 29 2.34 9.90 -9.64
CA VAL A 29 3.77 9.59 -9.47
C VAL A 29 4.02 8.08 -9.43
N VAL A 30 3.21 7.33 -8.67
CA VAL A 30 3.31 5.86 -8.61
C VAL A 30 2.89 5.21 -9.93
N LYS A 31 1.90 5.78 -10.63
CA LYS A 31 1.48 5.28 -11.94
C LYS A 31 2.53 5.50 -13.04
N ASP A 32 3.35 6.53 -12.93
CA ASP A 32 4.41 6.84 -13.91
C ASP A 32 5.68 5.98 -13.70
N LEU A 33 5.73 5.16 -12.64
CA LEU A 33 6.79 4.18 -12.46
C LEU A 33 6.74 3.13 -13.57
N ASP A 34 7.87 2.94 -14.26
CA ASP A 34 8.01 1.89 -15.25
C ASP A 34 8.58 0.60 -14.64
N GLY A 35 8.15 -0.54 -15.18
CA GLY A 35 8.54 -1.88 -14.75
C GLY A 35 7.78 -2.43 -13.54
N SER A 36 8.19 -3.64 -13.12
CA SER A 36 7.64 -4.31 -11.94
C SER A 36 8.22 -3.70 -10.67
N PHE A 37 7.35 -3.32 -9.73
CA PHE A 37 7.80 -2.74 -8.46
C PHE A 37 6.93 -3.17 -7.27
N ALA A 38 7.59 -3.30 -6.12
CA ALA A 38 6.98 -3.35 -4.80
C ALA A 38 7.92 -2.65 -3.82
N PHE A 39 7.41 -1.75 -2.99
CA PHE A 39 8.22 -1.07 -2.00
C PHE A 39 7.41 -0.62 -0.79
N VAL A 40 8.14 -0.41 0.30
CA VAL A 40 7.64 0.18 1.55
C VAL A 40 8.56 1.34 1.89
N VAL A 41 8.01 2.45 2.37
CA VAL A 41 8.77 3.61 2.86
C VAL A 41 8.26 3.90 4.26
N TYR A 42 9.19 4.00 5.21
CA TYR A 42 8.89 4.45 6.56
C TYR A 42 9.51 5.82 6.78
N ASP A 43 8.68 6.83 7.03
CA ASP A 43 9.18 8.11 7.50
C ASP A 43 9.25 8.11 9.02
N SER A 44 10.47 8.02 9.54
CA SER A 44 10.73 8.09 10.99
C SER A 44 10.36 9.43 11.63
N LYS A 45 10.26 10.53 10.85
CA LYS A 45 9.93 11.85 11.39
C LYS A 45 8.43 12.00 11.61
N ALA A 46 7.61 11.67 10.61
CA ALA A 46 6.15 11.68 10.74
C ALA A 46 5.61 10.41 11.42
N GLY A 47 6.40 9.34 11.49
CA GLY A 47 5.94 8.04 11.98
C GLY A 47 4.98 7.35 11.00
N THR A 48 5.03 7.70 9.71
CA THR A 48 4.10 7.21 8.69
C THR A 48 4.72 6.12 7.82
N VAL A 49 3.87 5.27 7.26
CA VAL A 49 4.26 4.21 6.32
C VAL A 49 3.55 4.44 5.00
N PHE A 50 4.32 4.41 3.92
CA PHE A 50 3.83 4.37 2.55
C PHE A 50 4.21 3.03 1.90
N THR A 51 3.34 2.46 1.08
CA THR A 51 3.56 1.17 0.43
C THR A 51 2.90 1.18 -0.93
N ALA A 52 3.55 0.62 -1.96
CA ALA A 52 2.94 0.47 -3.27
C ALA A 52 3.34 -0.86 -3.93
N LEU A 53 2.41 -1.39 -4.74
CA LEU A 53 2.62 -2.58 -5.56
C LEU A 53 2.16 -2.31 -6.99
N GLY A 54 3.03 -2.56 -7.95
CA GLY A 54 2.77 -2.47 -9.39
C GLY A 54 1.60 -3.34 -9.83
N SER A 55 1.00 -2.99 -10.97
CA SER A 55 -0.17 -3.72 -11.50
C SER A 55 0.17 -4.90 -12.40
N ASP A 56 1.40 -4.95 -12.92
CA ASP A 56 1.87 -5.98 -13.86
C ASP A 56 1.99 -7.39 -13.24
N GLY A 57 2.10 -7.46 -11.91
CA GLY A 57 2.23 -8.71 -11.17
C GLY A 57 3.61 -9.36 -11.24
N GLY A 58 4.64 -8.63 -11.70
CA GLY A 58 6.01 -9.10 -11.69
C GLY A 58 6.57 -9.21 -10.27
N GLU A 59 6.19 -8.28 -9.40
CA GLU A 59 6.50 -8.32 -7.96
C GLU A 59 5.31 -8.83 -7.12
N LYS A 60 5.62 -9.26 -5.90
CA LYS A 60 4.63 -9.72 -4.92
C LYS A 60 4.85 -9.01 -3.60
N LEU A 61 3.75 -8.64 -2.97
CA LEU A 61 3.75 -8.09 -1.64
C LEU A 61 2.56 -8.67 -0.87
N TYR A 62 2.78 -8.95 0.40
CA TYR A 62 1.78 -9.45 1.33
C TYR A 62 1.72 -8.52 2.53
N TRP A 63 0.54 -8.43 3.11
CA TRP A 63 0.31 -7.71 4.36
C TRP A 63 -0.53 -8.53 5.33
N GLY A 64 -0.41 -8.25 6.62
CA GLY A 64 -1.12 -8.98 7.65
C GLY A 64 -1.02 -8.30 9.01
N MET A 65 -1.76 -8.84 9.96
CA MET A 65 -1.74 -8.41 11.35
C MET A 65 -1.11 -9.49 12.21
N ALA A 66 -0.02 -9.15 12.89
CA ALA A 66 0.60 -10.02 13.89
C ALA A 66 -0.25 -10.06 15.17
N GLY A 67 -0.07 -11.09 16.01
CA GLY A 67 -0.84 -11.27 17.24
C GLY A 67 -0.75 -10.12 18.25
N GLY A 68 0.29 -9.28 18.16
CA GLY A 68 0.46 -8.06 18.96
C GLY A 68 -0.23 -6.81 18.41
N GLY A 69 -1.01 -6.92 17.32
CA GLY A 69 -1.68 -5.78 16.68
C GLY A 69 -0.81 -4.99 15.71
N SER A 70 0.45 -5.38 15.50
CA SER A 70 1.34 -4.76 14.51
C SER A 70 0.99 -5.21 13.09
N VAL A 71 1.08 -4.28 12.14
CA VAL A 71 0.99 -4.58 10.71
C VAL A 71 2.35 -5.12 10.24
N VAL A 72 2.33 -6.20 9.46
CA VAL A 72 3.50 -6.78 8.81
C VAL A 72 3.33 -6.66 7.31
N ILE A 73 4.36 -6.19 6.61
CA ILE A 73 4.40 -6.12 5.15
C ILE A 73 5.68 -6.82 4.69
N CYS A 74 5.56 -7.77 3.76
CA CYS A 74 6.69 -8.59 3.30
C CYS A 74 6.41 -9.15 1.90
N ASP A 75 7.45 -9.37 1.12
CA ASP A 75 7.44 -10.04 -0.20
C ASP A 75 7.46 -11.57 -0.09
N ASP A 76 7.88 -12.12 1.05
CA ASP A 76 7.92 -13.56 1.33
C ASP A 76 6.63 -14.06 2.01
N LYS A 77 5.98 -15.02 1.34
CA LYS A 77 4.74 -15.65 1.79
C LYS A 77 4.93 -16.49 3.07
N GLU A 78 6.04 -17.20 3.21
CA GLU A 78 6.29 -18.04 4.37
C GLU A 78 6.60 -17.19 5.60
N VAL A 79 7.32 -16.07 5.43
CA VAL A 79 7.56 -15.10 6.51
C VAL A 79 6.25 -14.53 7.03
N ILE A 80 5.37 -14.05 6.14
CA ILE A 80 4.11 -13.45 6.60
C ILE A 80 3.16 -14.48 7.22
N LYS A 81 3.17 -15.72 6.71
CA LYS A 81 2.40 -16.82 7.29
C LYS A 81 2.91 -17.18 8.69
N ALA A 82 4.22 -17.14 8.92
CA ALA A 82 4.80 -17.36 10.24
C ALA A 82 4.46 -16.22 11.22
N GLY A 83 4.51 -14.96 10.77
CA GLY A 83 4.25 -13.79 11.62
C GLY A 83 2.77 -13.50 11.90
N CYS A 84 1.90 -13.73 10.92
CA CYS A 84 0.48 -13.36 10.98
C CYS A 84 -0.46 -14.57 11.03
N ALA A 85 0.07 -15.79 11.02
CA ALA A 85 -0.68 -17.05 11.00
C ALA A 85 -1.74 -17.07 9.88
N LYS A 86 -3.03 -16.99 10.24
CA LYS A 86 -4.13 -16.97 9.27
C LYS A 86 -4.44 -15.54 8.77
N SER A 87 -4.07 -14.51 9.53
CA SER A 87 -4.44 -13.09 9.37
C SER A 87 -3.54 -12.33 8.39
N TYR A 88 -3.46 -12.81 7.16
CA TYR A 88 -2.72 -12.15 6.08
C TYR A 88 -3.46 -12.25 4.75
N ALA A 89 -3.06 -11.40 3.80
CA ALA A 89 -3.53 -11.40 2.44
C ALA A 89 -2.42 -10.91 1.49
N PRO A 90 -2.53 -11.18 0.18
CA PRO A 90 -1.78 -10.41 -0.81
C PRO A 90 -2.15 -8.94 -0.71
N PHE A 91 -1.15 -8.06 -0.81
CA PHE A 91 -1.38 -6.64 -1.03
C PHE A 91 -1.98 -6.46 -2.44
N PRO A 92 -3.02 -5.64 -2.63
CA PRO A 92 -3.67 -5.52 -3.93
C PRO A 92 -2.73 -4.86 -4.94
N ARG A 93 -2.71 -5.43 -6.15
CA ARG A 93 -1.97 -4.88 -7.29
C ARG A 93 -2.57 -3.54 -7.72
N GLY A 94 -1.75 -2.68 -8.33
CA GLY A 94 -2.24 -1.40 -8.82
C GLY A 94 -2.69 -0.44 -7.70
N CYS A 95 -2.19 -0.67 -6.48
CA CYS A 95 -2.61 0.05 -5.28
C CYS A 95 -1.42 0.57 -4.48
N MET A 96 -1.72 1.58 -3.68
CA MET A 96 -0.83 2.13 -2.66
C MET A 96 -1.57 2.31 -1.34
N PHE A 97 -0.81 2.28 -0.25
CA PHE A 97 -1.29 2.46 1.11
C PHE A 97 -0.46 3.56 1.79
N HIS A 98 -1.14 4.48 2.47
CA HIS A 98 -0.54 5.42 3.40
C HIS A 98 -1.16 5.21 4.78
N SER A 99 -0.37 5.20 5.85
CA SER A 99 -0.89 4.92 7.21
C SER A 99 -1.98 5.88 7.66
N GLU A 100 -1.96 7.12 7.16
CA GLU A 100 -2.99 8.12 7.45
C GLU A 100 -4.11 8.15 6.41
N GLY A 101 -3.83 7.67 5.19
CA GLY A 101 -4.75 7.74 4.04
C GLY A 101 -5.46 6.45 3.68
N GLY A 102 -5.06 5.36 4.29
CA GLY A 102 -5.55 4.04 3.95
C GLY A 102 -5.11 3.60 2.56
N LEU A 103 -5.87 2.66 2.02
CA LEU A 103 -5.57 1.96 0.79
C LEU A 103 -6.32 2.60 -0.39
N MET A 104 -5.61 2.88 -1.48
CA MET A 104 -6.18 3.43 -2.70
C MET A 104 -5.58 2.80 -3.96
N SER A 105 -6.36 2.74 -5.03
CA SER A 105 -5.86 2.34 -6.34
C SER A 105 -5.28 3.53 -7.07
N PHE A 106 -4.05 3.42 -7.57
CA PHE A 106 -3.48 4.44 -8.47
C PHE A 106 -3.88 4.20 -9.94
N GLU A 107 -4.37 3.02 -10.28
CA GLU A 107 -4.98 2.74 -11.59
C GLU A 107 -6.38 3.35 -11.71
N HIS A 108 -7.11 3.35 -10.59
CA HIS A 108 -8.48 3.86 -10.50
C HIS A 108 -8.63 4.79 -9.27
N PRO A 109 -7.96 5.96 -9.24
CA PRO A 109 -7.94 6.86 -8.07
C PRO A 109 -9.32 7.44 -7.72
N MET A 110 -10.26 7.42 -8.68
CA MET A 110 -11.64 7.86 -8.48
C MET A 110 -12.58 6.79 -7.93
N ASN A 111 -12.09 5.57 -7.72
CA ASN A 111 -12.91 4.43 -7.33
C ASN A 111 -12.62 4.03 -5.88
N LYS A 112 -13.67 3.70 -5.13
CA LYS A 112 -13.50 3.25 -3.75
C LYS A 112 -12.89 1.85 -3.72
N MET A 113 -12.04 1.59 -2.72
CA MET A 113 -11.61 0.23 -2.40
C MET A 113 -12.70 -0.47 -1.58
N LYS A 114 -13.05 -1.69 -1.96
CA LYS A 114 -13.99 -2.55 -1.24
C LYS A 114 -13.25 -3.68 -0.56
N MET A 115 -13.42 -3.77 0.75
CA MET A 115 -12.97 -4.90 1.55
C MET A 115 -13.87 -6.11 1.27
N MET A 116 -13.25 -7.25 0.94
CA MET A 116 -13.91 -8.53 0.72
C MET A 116 -13.43 -9.50 1.80
N PRO A 117 -14.29 -9.87 2.76
CA PRO A 117 -13.94 -10.82 3.81
C PRO A 117 -13.47 -12.15 3.22
N ARG A 118 -12.36 -12.68 3.73
CA ARG A 118 -11.89 -14.03 3.43
C ARG A 118 -12.34 -14.96 4.55
N VAL A 119 -13.08 -16.00 4.21
CA VAL A 119 -13.46 -17.07 5.13
C VAL A 119 -12.70 -18.35 4.79
N ASN A 120 -12.33 -19.13 5.82
CA ASN A 120 -11.74 -20.44 5.62
C ASN A 120 -12.84 -21.51 5.40
N SER A 121 -12.44 -22.77 5.22
CA SER A 121 -13.36 -23.91 5.06
C SER A 121 -14.27 -24.17 6.27
N GLU A 122 -13.95 -23.58 7.43
CA GLU A 122 -14.74 -23.68 8.67
C GLU A 122 -15.73 -22.51 8.82
N GLY A 123 -15.78 -21.59 7.84
CA GLY A 123 -16.61 -20.38 7.89
C GLY A 123 -16.02 -19.26 8.77
N VAL A 124 -14.80 -19.41 9.27
CA VAL A 124 -14.15 -18.42 10.13
C VAL A 124 -13.44 -17.36 9.28
N MET A 125 -13.66 -16.08 9.61
CA MET A 125 -12.96 -14.96 8.98
C MET A 125 -11.47 -15.07 9.25
N CYS A 126 -10.68 -15.14 8.18
CA CYS A 126 -9.23 -15.33 8.23
C CYS A 126 -8.48 -14.18 7.53
N GLY A 127 -9.17 -13.14 7.10
CA GLY A 127 -8.54 -11.94 6.55
C GLY A 127 -9.49 -11.20 5.63
N ALA A 128 -8.93 -10.31 4.81
CA ALA A 128 -9.68 -9.67 3.74
C ALA A 128 -8.78 -9.40 2.54
N SER A 129 -9.38 -9.52 1.36
CA SER A 129 -8.81 -9.01 0.12
C SER A 129 -9.48 -7.68 -0.22
N PHE A 130 -8.79 -6.82 -0.96
CA PHE A 130 -9.34 -5.52 -1.35
C PHE A 130 -9.42 -5.45 -2.87
N ASN A 131 -10.56 -4.99 -3.37
CA ASN A 131 -10.79 -4.82 -4.81
C ASN A 131 -11.31 -3.42 -5.08
N VAL A 132 -11.01 -2.92 -6.28
CA VAL A 132 -11.59 -1.66 -6.75
C VAL A 132 -13.08 -1.84 -7.00
N ASP A 133 -13.91 -1.00 -6.37
CA ASP A 133 -15.32 -0.88 -6.70
C ASP A 133 -15.49 -0.05 -7.97
N LYS A 134 -15.73 -0.74 -9.09
CA LYS A 134 -15.88 -0.09 -10.40
C LYS A 134 -17.15 0.77 -10.52
N PHE A 135 -18.12 0.60 -9.62
CA PHE A 135 -19.42 1.26 -9.69
C PHE A 135 -19.55 2.42 -8.71
N THR A 136 -18.76 2.43 -7.63
CA THR A 136 -18.78 3.50 -6.64
C THR A 136 -17.61 4.46 -6.81
N ARG A 137 -17.93 5.70 -7.19
CA ARG A 137 -16.96 6.80 -7.26
C ARG A 137 -16.76 7.48 -5.91
N VAL A 138 -15.56 8.02 -5.68
CA VAL A 138 -15.32 8.97 -4.60
C VAL A 138 -15.93 10.31 -5.02
N ASN A 139 -16.80 10.90 -4.20
CA ASN A 139 -17.60 12.09 -4.55
C ASN A 139 -16.75 13.36 -4.74
N SER A 140 -15.49 13.33 -4.29
CA SER A 140 -14.48 14.35 -4.53
C SER A 140 -13.10 13.70 -4.36
N ILE A 141 -12.20 13.95 -5.31
CA ILE A 141 -10.77 13.94 -4.98
C ILE A 141 -10.59 15.14 -4.03
N PRO A 142 -9.91 15.01 -2.88
CA PRO A 142 -9.39 16.21 -2.22
C PRO A 142 -8.57 16.94 -3.28
N ARG A 143 -9.01 18.13 -3.72
CA ARG A 143 -8.21 18.96 -4.63
C ARG A 143 -6.98 19.42 -3.87
N ARG A 144 -5.99 18.55 -3.79
CA ARG A 144 -4.65 18.86 -3.32
C ARG A 144 -3.97 19.61 -4.42
N GLY A 145 -3.86 20.92 -4.22
CA GLY A 145 -3.14 21.81 -5.12
C GLY A 145 -1.70 21.35 -5.26
N SER A 146 -1.02 21.95 -6.23
CA SER A 146 0.38 21.72 -6.56
C SER A 146 1.37 22.18 -5.45
N GLU A 147 0.96 22.16 -4.19
CA GLU A 147 1.73 22.58 -3.02
C GLU A 147 1.65 21.51 -1.91
N SER A 148 1.03 20.36 -2.19
CA SER A 148 0.78 19.35 -1.16
C SER A 148 2.07 18.61 -0.81
N ASN A 149 2.53 18.85 0.40
CA ASN A 149 3.70 18.21 0.98
C ASN A 149 3.41 16.71 1.23
N TRP A 150 4.39 15.87 0.91
CA TRP A 150 4.33 14.40 1.03
C TRP A 150 4.08 13.87 2.45
N MET A 151 4.19 14.76 3.44
CA MET A 151 4.13 14.46 4.87
C MET A 151 2.78 14.79 5.50
N GLU A 152 1.85 15.38 4.76
CA GLU A 152 0.61 15.90 5.32
C GLU A 152 -0.56 15.08 4.77
N TRP A 153 -1.28 14.34 5.61
CA TRP A 153 -2.54 13.70 5.24
C TRP A 153 -3.67 14.21 6.13
N ASP A 154 -4.64 14.92 5.55
CA ASP A 154 -5.83 15.36 6.29
C ASP A 154 -6.86 14.23 6.31
N ALA A 155 -7.07 13.65 7.49
CA ALA A 155 -8.12 12.68 7.74
C ALA A 155 -9.50 13.30 7.49
N HIS A 156 -10.33 12.61 6.69
CA HIS A 156 -11.76 12.90 6.57
C HIS A 156 -12.56 11.79 7.26
#